data_AF-A0A942TZY8-F1
#
_entry.id   AF-A0A942TZY8-F1
#
_cell.length_a   1.000
_cell.length_b   1.000
_cell.length_c   1.000
_cell.angle_alpha   90.00
_cell.angle_beta   90.00
_cell.angle_gamma   90.00
#
_symmetry.space_group_name_H-M   'P 1'
#
loop_
_entity.id
_entity.type
_entity.pdbx_description
1 polymer ?
#
loop_
_entity_poly.entity_id
_entity_poly.type
_entity_poly.pdbx_seq_one_letter_code
_entity_poly.pdbx_strand_id
1 'polypeptide(L)' 'MKSEKAGNRKANIKNRASDGIDVEFSEQSADHDDLEAIARMKAADRRAKRK' A
#
# COMPACT_ATOMS: atom_id res chain seq x y z
N MET A 1 30.61 32.90 21.13
CA MET A 1 30.74 31.88 20.07
C MET A 1 29.87 30.69 20.51
N LYS A 2 28.67 30.51 19.93
CA LYS A 2 28.32 29.45 18.96
C LYS A 2 28.98 28.10 19.35
N SER A 3 28.25 27.05 19.68
CA SER A 3 27.27 26.41 18.80
C SER A 3 26.23 25.55 19.54
N GLU A 4 25.06 25.49 18.93
CA GLU A 4 23.81 24.92 19.42
C GLU A 4 23.75 23.39 19.44
N LYS A 5 22.78 22.93 20.22
CA LYS A 5 22.42 21.55 20.57
C LYS A 5 22.13 20.64 19.37
N ALA A 6 22.40 19.37 19.61
CA ALA A 6 21.99 18.22 18.80
C ALA A 6 20.51 18.29 18.35
N GLY A 7 20.29 18.09 17.06
CA GLY A 7 18.97 17.92 16.46
C GLY A 7 18.96 16.69 15.56
N ASN A 8 18.64 15.54 16.13
CA ASN A 8 18.30 14.30 15.43
C ASN A 8 17.05 14.55 14.54
N ARG A 9 17.25 14.86 13.26
CA ARG A 9 16.15 15.05 12.31
C ARG A 9 15.57 13.69 11.92
N LYS A 10 14.74 13.12 12.79
CA LYS A 10 13.76 12.11 12.38
C LYS A 10 12.88 12.74 11.31
N ALA A 11 13.15 12.42 10.04
CA ALA A 11 12.30 12.82 8.93
C ALA A 11 10.90 12.24 9.20
N ASN A 12 9.98 13.14 9.50
CA ASN A 12 8.63 12.84 9.87
C ASN A 12 7.88 12.39 8.61
N ILE A 13 7.84 11.06 8.36
CA ILE A 13 7.02 10.45 7.31
C ILE A 13 5.57 10.46 7.80
N LYS A 14 4.98 11.65 7.94
CA LYS A 14 3.55 11.81 8.21
C LYS A 14 2.99 12.65 7.07
N ASN A 15 2.24 11.98 6.20
CA ASN A 15 1.58 12.49 4.99
C ASN A 15 2.40 12.43 3.70
N ARG A 16 2.90 11.25 3.30
CA ARG A 16 3.00 10.95 1.85
C ARG A 16 1.58 10.72 1.36
N ALA A 17 0.96 11.78 0.83
CA ALA A 17 -0.19 11.59 -0.05
C ALA A 17 0.25 10.65 -1.19
N SER A 18 -0.62 9.74 -1.60
CA SER A 18 -0.41 9.03 -2.87
C SER A 18 -0.19 10.08 -3.97
N ASP A 19 0.73 9.82 -4.88
CA ASP A 19 0.97 10.68 -6.04
C ASP A 19 -0.25 10.73 -6.99
N GLY A 20 -1.23 9.86 -6.77
CA GLY A 20 -2.50 9.84 -7.50
C GLY A 20 -2.33 9.31 -8.92
N ILE A 21 -1.24 8.61 -9.21
CA ILE A 21 -1.05 7.97 -10.50
C ILE A 21 -1.86 6.66 -10.48
N ASP A 22 -2.92 6.62 -11.29
CA ASP A 22 -3.65 5.39 -11.54
C ASP A 22 -2.78 4.46 -12.39
N VAL A 23 -2.56 3.23 -11.92
CA VAL A 23 -1.81 2.18 -12.62
C VAL A 23 -2.71 0.97 -12.78
N GLU A 24 -2.76 0.41 -13.99
CA GLU A 24 -3.55 -0.79 -14.25
C GLU A 24 -2.93 -2.03 -13.59
N PHE A 25 -3.79 -2.91 -13.10
CA PHE A 25 -3.36 -4.20 -12.57
C PHE A 25 -2.68 -5.05 -13.66
N SER A 26 -1.52 -5.63 -13.32
CA SER A 26 -0.78 -6.57 -14.15
C SER A 26 -0.53 -7.87 -13.37
N GLU A 27 -1.10 -8.97 -13.85
CA GLU A 27 -0.96 -10.29 -13.21
C GLU A 27 0.50 -10.79 -13.21
N GLN A 28 1.29 -10.42 -14.21
CA GLN A 28 2.70 -10.82 -14.32
C GLN A 28 3.60 -10.11 -13.30
N SER A 29 3.14 -8.98 -12.77
CA SER A 29 3.86 -8.19 -11.76
C SER A 29 3.32 -8.42 -10.35
N ALA A 30 2.23 -9.16 -10.21
CA ALA A 30 1.61 -9.48 -8.94
C ALA A 30 2.49 -10.45 -8.15
N ASP A 31 2.68 -10.17 -6.86
CA ASP A 31 3.36 -11.10 -5.99
C ASP A 31 2.40 -12.19 -5.46
N HIS A 32 2.92 -13.05 -4.58
CA HIS A 32 2.13 -14.14 -4.02
C HIS A 32 0.92 -13.64 -3.21
N ASP A 33 1.10 -12.57 -2.44
CA ASP A 33 0.09 -12.02 -1.55
C ASP A 33 -1.04 -11.37 -2.37
N ASP A 34 -0.69 -10.68 -3.45
CA ASP A 34 -1.64 -10.13 -4.42
C ASP A 34 -2.54 -11.22 -5.01
N LEU A 35 -1.95 -12.34 -5.44
CA LEU A 35 -2.69 -13.47 -6.00
C LEU A 35 -3.64 -14.11 -4.98
N GLU A 36 -3.19 -14.28 -3.73
CA GLU A 36 -4.05 -14.78 -2.66
C GLU A 36 -5.22 -13.83 -2.36
N ALA A 37 -4.96 -12.52 -2.34
CA ALA A 37 -6.00 -11.51 -2.10
C ALA A 37 -7.08 -11.58 -3.19
N ILE A 38 -6.69 -11.69 -4.46
CA ILE A 38 -7.62 -11.86 -5.58
C ILE A 38 -8.44 -13.14 -5.44
N ALA A 39 -7.81 -14.25 -5.04
CA ALA A 39 -8.51 -15.51 -4.83
C ALA A 39 -9.55 -15.41 -3.70
N ARG A 40 -9.18 -14.77 -2.58
CA ARG A 40 -10.08 -14.51 -1.44
C ARG A 40 -11.26 -13.61 -1.85
N MET A 41 -11.00 -12.54 -2.60
CA MET A 41 -12.02 -11.64 -3.14
C MET A 41 -13.02 -12.40 -4.01
N LYS A 42 -12.53 -13.18 -4.99
CA LYS A 42 -13.39 -14.00 -5.88
C LYS A 42 -14.24 -14.99 -5.09
N ALA A 43 -13.69 -15.62 -4.05
CA ALA A 43 -14.45 -16.52 -3.19
C ALA A 43 -15.55 -15.80 -2.40
N ALA A 44 -15.27 -14.60 -1.89
CA ALA A 44 -16.27 -13.78 -1.19
C ALA A 44 -17.43 -13.35 -2.10
N ASP A 45 -17.12 -12.89 -3.31
CA ASP A 45 -18.13 -12.51 -4.31
C ASP A 45 -19.06 -13.68 -4.65
N ARG A 46 -18.49 -14.88 -4.88
CA ARG A 46 -19.29 -16.10 -5.11
C ARG A 46 -20.21 -16.43 -3.94
N ARG A 47 -19.79 -16.19 -2.70
CA ARG A 47 -20.64 -16.40 -1.52
C ARG A 47 -21.75 -15.37 -1.44
N ALA A 48 -21.45 -14.11 -1.73
CA ALA A 48 -22.42 -13.02 -1.72
C ALA A 48 -23.53 -13.25 -2.75
N LYS A 49 -23.16 -13.67 -3.98
CA LYS A 49 -24.11 -13.98 -5.06
C LYS A 49 -24.98 -15.21 -4.82
N ARG A 50 -24.64 -16.04 -3.82
CA ARG A 50 -25.42 -17.24 -3.44
C ARG A 50 -26.45 -16.96 -2.34
N LYS A 51 -26.46 -15.76 -1.77
CA LYS A 51 -27.53 -15.27 -0.88
C LYS A 51 -28.62 -14.62 -1.71
#